data_AF-A0A833XRM5-F1
#
_entry.id   AF-A0A833XRM5-F1
#
_cell.length_a   1.000
_cell.length_b   1.000
_cell.length_c   1.000
_cell.angle_alpha   90.00
_cell.angle_beta   90.00
_cell.angle_gamma   90.00
#
_symmetry.space_group_name_H-M   'P 1'
#
loop_
_entity.id
_entity.type
_entity.pdbx_description
1 polymer ?
#
loop_
_entity_poly.entity_id
_entity_poly.type
_entity_poly.pdbx_seq_one_letter_code
_entity_poly.pdbx_strand_id
1 'polypeptide(L)'
;MKNSKTSKDVQPGLLKPTNLRWQPPPLNTYKINWEAAVDRTQSKIAVCIIVKNWTGKVLATSRLSRPLFLDPLLAEAFGALEATCFGLKMGLDNEILEETLNKLLRTSQRRGEHWSGTSMVVEDIKIQLKQFVKWSANHVRRDVNKVAHVLARNALLIPHTVVHTGNVPSCIQDLI
;
A
#
# COMPACT_ATOMS: atom_id res chain seq x y z
N MET A 1 2.42 -49.94 40.92
CA MET A 1 1.86 -49.94 39.55
C MET A 1 0.36 -49.70 39.62
N LYS A 2 -0.13 -48.75 38.79
CA LYS A 2 -1.50 -48.23 38.57
C LYS A 2 -1.80 -46.83 39.16
N ASN A 3 -2.02 -45.89 38.23
CA ASN A 3 -3.08 -44.85 38.15
C ASN A 3 -2.65 -43.89 37.01
N SER A 4 -3.20 -44.00 35.79
CA SER A 4 -4.50 -43.51 35.28
C SER A 4 -4.61 -41.97 35.15
N LYS A 5 -4.54 -41.54 33.87
CA LYS A 5 -5.27 -40.44 33.19
C LYS A 5 -5.35 -39.05 33.86
N THR A 6 -4.87 -38.04 33.14
CA THR A 6 -5.75 -37.10 32.41
C THR A 6 -4.93 -36.33 31.36
N SER A 7 -5.22 -36.58 30.07
CA SER A 7 -4.90 -35.68 28.97
C SER A 7 -5.83 -34.48 29.08
N LYS A 8 -5.29 -33.26 29.17
CA LYS A 8 -6.07 -32.05 28.94
C LYS A 8 -6.01 -31.78 27.44
N ASP A 9 -7.08 -32.14 26.76
CA ASP A 9 -7.33 -31.76 25.38
C ASP A 9 -7.36 -30.23 25.29
N VAL A 10 -6.31 -29.66 24.72
CA VAL A 10 -6.31 -28.27 24.27
C VAL A 10 -7.13 -28.24 23.00
N GLN A 11 -8.39 -27.80 23.12
CA GLN A 11 -9.20 -27.48 21.94
C GLN A 11 -8.44 -26.46 21.08
N PRO A 12 -8.21 -26.70 19.78
CA PRO A 12 -7.71 -25.66 18.90
C PRO A 12 -8.78 -24.58 18.85
N GLY A 13 -8.48 -23.43 19.46
CA GLY A 13 -9.31 -22.26 19.38
C GLY A 13 -9.64 -21.98 17.91
N LEU A 14 -10.92 -21.96 17.59
CA LEU A 14 -11.46 -21.59 16.29
C LEU A 14 -10.80 -20.26 15.89
N LEU A 15 -9.85 -20.31 14.95
CA LEU A 15 -9.32 -19.12 14.31
C LEU A 15 -10.54 -18.41 13.71
N LYS A 16 -10.97 -17.32 14.35
CA LYS A 16 -11.95 -16.41 13.74
C LYS A 16 -11.41 -16.12 12.34
N PRO A 17 -12.21 -16.29 11.27
CA PRO A 17 -11.77 -15.89 9.95
C PRO A 17 -11.30 -14.44 10.10
N THR A 18 -9.99 -14.23 9.91
CA THR A 18 -9.44 -12.89 9.86
C THR A 18 -10.25 -12.20 8.79
N ASN A 19 -10.97 -11.14 9.16
CA ASN A 19 -11.77 -10.39 8.20
C ASN A 19 -10.85 -10.00 7.05
N LEU A 20 -10.96 -10.69 5.90
CA LEU A 20 -10.10 -10.51 4.73
C LEU A 20 -10.39 -9.20 4.00
N ARG A 21 -11.33 -8.40 4.54
CA ARG A 21 -11.80 -7.15 3.97
C ARG A 21 -11.06 -5.96 4.58
N TRP A 22 -10.72 -5.01 3.72
CA TRP A 22 -10.20 -3.70 4.12
C TRP A 22 -11.05 -3.05 5.21
N GLN A 23 -10.39 -2.44 6.19
CA GLN A 23 -11.04 -1.78 7.33
C GLN A 23 -10.72 -0.29 7.32
N PRO A 24 -11.71 0.57 7.62
CA PRO A 24 -11.46 2.01 7.76
C PRO A 24 -10.47 2.31 8.89
N PRO A 25 -9.72 3.41 8.80
CA PRO A 25 -8.87 3.86 9.90
C PRO A 25 -9.69 4.47 11.04
N PRO A 26 -9.05 4.80 12.19
CA PRO A 26 -9.67 5.58 13.25
C PRO A 26 -10.24 6.92 12.75
N LEU A 27 -11.14 7.51 13.53
CA LEU A 27 -11.75 8.81 13.24
C LEU A 27 -10.67 9.87 12.91
N ASN A 28 -10.96 10.75 11.95
CA ASN A 28 -10.08 11.83 11.49
C ASN A 28 -8.69 11.35 11.02
N THR A 29 -8.64 10.14 10.47
CA THR A 29 -7.43 9.56 9.87
C THR A 29 -7.72 9.17 8.43
N TYR A 30 -6.70 9.28 7.58
CA TYR A 30 -6.76 8.87 6.19
C TYR A 30 -5.88 7.64 5.96
N LYS A 31 -6.32 6.77 5.04
CA LYS A 31 -5.51 5.65 4.55
C LYS A 31 -5.10 5.90 3.12
N ILE A 32 -3.81 5.79 2.87
CA ILE A 32 -3.24 5.83 1.53
C ILE A 32 -2.72 4.43 1.22
N ASN A 33 -3.42 3.74 0.34
CA ASN A 33 -2.99 2.46 -0.20
C ASN A 33 -2.31 2.68 -1.55
N TRP A 34 -1.18 2.02 -1.80
CA TRP A 34 -0.55 2.01 -3.12
C TRP A 34 -0.19 0.59 -3.57
N GLU A 35 0.09 0.46 -4.86
CA GLU A 35 0.62 -0.75 -5.48
C GLU A 35 1.39 -0.35 -6.74
N ALA A 36 2.53 -1.00 -7.00
CA ALA A 36 3.22 -0.93 -8.28
C ALA A 36 2.95 -2.16 -9.15
N ALA A 37 2.89 -1.95 -10.46
CA ALA A 37 2.85 -3.00 -11.48
C ALA A 37 4.00 -2.80 -12.46
N VAL A 38 4.57 -3.90 -12.93
CA VAL A 38 5.69 -3.90 -13.89
C VAL A 38 5.23 -4.57 -15.17
N ASP A 39 5.37 -3.88 -16.30
CA ASP A 39 5.18 -4.45 -17.63
C ASP A 39 6.55 -4.58 -18.31
N ARG A 40 7.06 -5.82 -18.31
CA ARG A 40 8.35 -6.17 -18.90
C ARG A 40 8.33 -6.13 -20.43
N THR A 41 7.14 -6.30 -21.04
CA THR A 41 6.99 -6.31 -22.49
C THR A 41 7.16 -4.89 -23.04
N GLN A 42 6.59 -3.91 -22.35
CA GLN A 42 6.66 -2.49 -22.73
C GLN A 42 7.73 -1.71 -21.96
N SER A 43 8.57 -2.38 -21.17
CA SER A 43 9.63 -1.78 -20.36
C SER A 43 9.17 -0.59 -19.50
N LYS A 44 8.02 -0.73 -18.83
CA LYS A 44 7.43 0.34 -18.03
C LYS A 44 6.93 -0.16 -16.69
N ILE A 45 6.74 0.79 -15.78
CA ILE A 45 6.03 0.56 -14.52
C ILE A 45 4.72 1.33 -14.53
N ALA A 46 3.82 0.91 -13.66
CA ALA A 46 2.68 1.71 -13.26
C ALA A 46 2.57 1.72 -11.74
N VAL A 47 2.07 2.83 -11.20
CA VAL A 47 1.74 2.96 -9.78
C VAL A 47 0.30 3.39 -9.70
N CYS A 48 -0.41 2.85 -8.72
CA CYS A 48 -1.68 3.40 -8.29
C CYS A 48 -1.62 3.85 -6.83
N ILE A 49 -2.46 4.81 -6.51
CA ILE A 49 -2.70 5.31 -5.18
C ILE A 49 -4.20 5.43 -4.99
N ILE A 50 -4.70 5.03 -3.83
CA ILE A 50 -6.07 5.28 -3.41
C ILE A 50 -6.08 5.84 -1.99
N VAL A 51 -6.81 6.94 -1.82
CA VAL A 51 -6.97 7.63 -0.55
C VAL A 51 -8.39 7.44 -0.05
N LYS A 52 -8.52 6.93 1.17
CA LYS A 52 -9.81 6.73 1.84
C LYS A 52 -9.84 7.43 3.20
N ASN A 53 -10.99 7.97 3.58
CA ASN A 53 -11.19 8.54 4.91
C ASN A 53 -11.61 7.48 5.95
N TRP A 54 -11.84 7.92 7.19
CA TRP A 54 -12.30 7.08 8.32
C TRP A 54 -13.70 6.47 8.14
N THR A 55 -14.49 6.92 7.16
CA THR A 55 -15.78 6.28 6.82
C THR A 55 -15.62 5.23 5.72
N GLY A 56 -14.38 5.00 5.23
CA GLY A 56 -14.11 4.14 4.09
C GLY A 56 -14.41 4.78 2.73
N LYS A 57 -14.83 6.05 2.69
CA LYS A 57 -15.13 6.76 1.45
C LYS A 57 -13.82 7.03 0.70
N VAL A 58 -13.80 6.68 -0.59
CA VAL A 58 -12.71 7.05 -1.49
C VAL A 58 -12.77 8.56 -1.73
N LEU A 59 -11.70 9.26 -1.38
CA LEU A 59 -11.55 10.69 -1.61
C LEU A 59 -10.88 10.96 -2.95
N ALA A 60 -9.84 10.18 -3.24
CA ALA A 60 -9.09 10.33 -4.47
C ALA A 60 -8.43 9.01 -4.90
N THR A 61 -8.18 8.91 -6.21
CA THR A 61 -7.30 7.88 -6.79
C THR A 61 -6.31 8.55 -7.72
N SER A 62 -5.10 8.02 -7.78
CA SER A 62 -4.09 8.37 -8.78
C SER A 62 -3.62 7.10 -9.47
N ARG A 63 -3.45 7.19 -10.78
CA ARG A 63 -2.83 6.14 -11.60
C ARG A 63 -1.78 6.83 -12.46
N LEU A 64 -0.58 6.29 -12.48
CA LEU A 64 0.51 6.77 -13.32
C LEU A 64 1.20 5.60 -13.99
N SER A 65 1.68 5.80 -15.21
CA SER A 65 2.61 4.87 -15.86
C SER A 65 3.76 5.66 -16.45
N ARG A 66 4.97 5.10 -16.33
CA ARG A 66 6.18 5.71 -16.87
C ARG A 66 7.20 4.65 -17.26
N PRO A 67 8.07 4.93 -18.24
CA PRO A 67 9.29 4.16 -18.43
C PRO A 67 10.13 4.23 -17.15
N LEU A 68 10.52 3.07 -16.60
CA LEU A 68 11.43 2.95 -15.47
C LEU A 68 12.10 1.57 -15.49
N PHE A 69 13.23 1.45 -14.80
CA PHE A 69 13.91 0.18 -14.56
C PHE A 69 12.95 -0.89 -14.02
N LEU A 70 13.02 -2.10 -14.57
CA LEU A 70 12.14 -3.24 -14.27
C LEU A 70 12.47 -3.95 -12.94
N ASP A 71 13.02 -3.21 -11.98
CA ASP A 71 13.22 -3.66 -10.61
C ASP A 71 11.91 -3.45 -9.82
N PRO A 72 11.21 -4.54 -9.43
CA PRO A 72 9.98 -4.42 -8.66
C PRO A 72 10.16 -3.71 -7.33
N LEU A 73 11.32 -3.85 -6.67
CA LEU A 73 11.53 -3.21 -5.37
C LEU A 73 11.68 -1.69 -5.52
N LEU A 74 12.41 -1.25 -6.55
CA LEU A 74 12.51 0.17 -6.88
C LEU A 74 11.16 0.76 -7.31
N ALA A 75 10.37 0.02 -8.09
CA ALA A 75 9.03 0.45 -8.51
C ALA A 75 8.10 0.66 -7.31
N GLU A 76 8.19 -0.19 -6.30
CA GLU A 76 7.41 -0.10 -5.07
C GLU A 76 7.89 1.07 -4.19
N ALA A 77 9.21 1.26 -4.06
CA ALA A 77 9.77 2.44 -3.40
C ALA A 77 9.29 3.73 -4.08
N PHE A 78 9.34 3.77 -5.41
CA PHE A 78 8.84 4.89 -6.18
C PHE A 78 7.34 5.11 -5.95
N GLY A 79 6.55 4.04 -5.89
CA GLY A 79 5.12 4.11 -5.58
C GLY A 79 4.83 4.66 -4.19
N ALA A 80 5.63 4.27 -3.19
CA ALA A 80 5.53 4.79 -1.83
C ALA A 80 5.85 6.29 -1.76
N LEU A 81 6.87 6.75 -2.51
CA LEU A 81 7.20 8.17 -2.62
C LEU A 81 6.07 8.96 -3.26
N GLU A 82 5.51 8.48 -4.38
CA GLU A 82 4.36 9.09 -5.03
C GLU A 82 3.14 9.14 -4.11
N ALA A 83 2.87 8.07 -3.36
CA ALA A 83 1.78 8.01 -2.37
C ALA A 83 1.95 9.05 -1.26
N THR A 84 3.15 9.16 -0.71
CA THR A 84 3.51 10.13 0.33
C THR A 84 3.34 11.55 -0.17
N CYS A 85 3.89 11.87 -1.34
CA CYS A 85 3.75 13.18 -1.97
C CYS A 85 2.30 13.52 -2.33
N PHE A 86 1.50 12.51 -2.71
CA PHE A 86 0.08 12.70 -3.01
C PHE A 86 -0.73 13.06 -1.76
N GLY A 87 -0.47 12.40 -0.64
CA GLY A 87 -1.06 12.75 0.66
C GLY A 87 -0.77 14.18 1.09
N LEU A 88 0.51 14.59 0.99
CA LEU A 88 0.94 15.97 1.26
C LEU A 88 0.21 17.00 0.38
N LYS A 89 0.11 16.73 -0.93
CA LYS A 89 -0.61 17.62 -1.88
C LYS A 89 -2.11 17.73 -1.58
N MET A 90 -2.69 16.71 -0.96
CA MET A 90 -4.08 16.73 -0.52
C MET A 90 -4.29 17.49 0.81
N GLY A 91 -3.21 17.91 1.48
CA GLY A 91 -3.29 18.62 2.76
C GLY A 91 -3.82 17.75 3.90
N LEU A 92 -3.46 16.46 3.90
CA LEU A 92 -3.89 15.51 4.92
C LEU A 92 -2.87 15.52 6.09
N ASP A 93 -3.35 15.73 7.32
CA ASP A 93 -2.46 15.88 8.48
C ASP A 93 -2.17 14.56 9.22
N ASN A 94 -3.04 13.56 9.09
CA ASN A 94 -2.99 12.31 9.86
C ASN A 94 -3.26 11.10 8.95
N GLU A 95 -2.19 10.37 8.62
CA GLU A 95 -2.23 9.32 7.61
C GLU A 95 -1.72 7.96 8.07
N ILE A 96 -2.24 6.91 7.43
CA ILE A 96 -1.73 5.55 7.48
C ILE A 96 -1.40 5.12 6.06
N LEU A 97 -0.12 4.92 5.80
CA LEU A 97 0.41 4.37 4.55
C LEU A 97 0.30 2.85 4.59
N GLU A 98 -0.34 2.23 3.59
CA GLU A 98 -0.54 0.79 3.51
C GLU A 98 -0.05 0.21 2.18
N GLU A 99 0.84 -0.79 2.24
CA GLU A 99 1.42 -1.47 1.06
C GLU A 99 1.18 -2.97 1.05
N THR A 100 1.21 -3.59 -0.13
CA THR A 100 1.09 -5.06 -0.29
C THR A 100 2.43 -5.79 -0.39
N LEU A 101 3.56 -5.10 -0.50
CA LEU A 101 4.86 -5.78 -0.64
C LEU A 101 5.73 -5.63 0.60
N ASN A 102 5.76 -6.67 1.45
CA ASN A 102 6.60 -6.78 2.65
C ASN A 102 8.07 -6.35 2.50
N LYS A 103 8.64 -6.37 1.29
CA LYS A 103 10.07 -6.17 1.07
C LYS A 103 10.50 -4.73 1.29
N LEU A 104 9.73 -3.72 0.89
CA LEU A 104 10.17 -2.32 1.02
C LEU A 104 10.32 -1.92 2.50
N LEU A 105 9.28 -2.14 3.31
CA LEU A 105 9.30 -1.87 4.75
C LEU A 105 10.34 -2.70 5.52
N ARG A 106 10.71 -3.89 5.02
CA ARG A 106 11.78 -4.72 5.62
C ARG A 106 13.17 -4.24 5.19
N THR A 107 13.35 -3.80 3.95
CA THR A 107 14.62 -3.26 3.46
C THR A 107 14.94 -1.93 4.15
N SER A 108 13.94 -1.09 4.43
CA SER A 108 14.14 0.16 5.18
C SER A 108 14.64 -0.06 6.63
N GLN A 109 14.46 -1.26 7.18
CA GLN A 109 14.93 -1.63 8.53
C GLN A 109 16.35 -2.21 8.56
N ARG A 110 16.93 -2.58 7.41
CA ARG A 110 18.28 -3.16 7.35
C ARG A 110 19.32 -2.04 7.22
N ARG A 111 20.15 -1.86 8.26
CA ARG A 111 21.36 -1.03 8.18
C ARG A 111 22.39 -1.74 7.30
N GLY A 112 22.87 -1.13 6.22
CA GLY A 112 24.03 -1.62 5.47
C GLY A 112 24.01 -1.43 3.95
N GLU A 113 22.85 -1.28 3.31
CA GLU A 113 22.76 -1.06 1.86
C GLU A 113 22.59 0.44 1.55
N HIS A 114 23.67 1.21 1.71
CA HIS A 114 23.62 2.67 1.57
C HIS A 114 23.64 3.18 0.11
N TRP A 115 23.80 2.30 -0.90
CA TRP A 115 24.14 2.70 -2.27
C TRP A 115 23.25 2.10 -3.37
N SER A 116 22.00 1.77 -3.08
CA SER A 116 21.03 1.32 -4.11
C SER A 116 20.08 2.45 -4.53
N GLY A 117 19.53 2.40 -5.74
CA GLY A 117 18.47 3.33 -6.17
C GLY A 117 17.28 3.29 -5.21
N THR A 118 16.93 2.09 -4.72
CA THR A 118 15.87 1.89 -3.73
C THR A 118 16.17 2.60 -2.40
N SER A 119 17.41 2.51 -1.88
CA SER A 119 17.76 3.17 -0.62
C SER A 119 17.74 4.69 -0.72
N MET A 120 18.09 5.24 -1.89
CA MET A 120 17.96 6.69 -2.15
C MET A 120 16.49 7.13 -2.09
N VAL A 121 15.60 6.42 -2.81
CA VAL A 121 14.15 6.71 -2.79
C VAL A 121 13.56 6.56 -1.39
N VAL A 122 14.00 5.56 -0.62
CA VAL A 122 13.59 5.38 0.78
C VAL A 122 14.00 6.57 1.66
N GLU A 123 15.16 7.18 1.42
CA GLU A 123 15.56 8.38 2.16
C GLU A 123 14.70 9.59 1.78
N ASP A 124 14.38 9.75 0.49
CA ASP A 124 13.44 10.78 0.04
C ASP A 124 12.07 10.63 0.69
N ILE A 125 11.54 9.40 0.79
CA ILE A 125 10.28 9.10 1.49
C ILE A 125 10.36 9.58 2.95
N LYS A 126 11.43 9.23 3.67
CA LYS A 126 11.60 9.65 5.07
C LYS A 126 11.65 11.17 5.21
N ILE A 127 12.26 11.88 4.26
CA ILE A 127 12.28 13.34 4.24
C ILE A 127 10.85 13.88 4.09
N GLN A 128 10.08 13.34 3.15
CA GLN A 128 8.70 13.77 2.93
C GLN A 128 7.80 13.47 4.15
N LEU A 129 7.98 12.31 4.77
CA LEU A 129 7.19 11.88 5.93
C LEU A 129 7.31 12.81 7.15
N LYS A 130 8.40 13.58 7.27
CA LYS A 130 8.58 14.57 8.33
C LYS A 130 7.60 15.75 8.26
N GLN A 131 6.93 15.94 7.11
CA GLN A 131 5.94 17.00 6.92
C GLN A 131 4.55 16.63 7.46
N PHE A 132 4.26 15.35 7.67
CA PHE A 132 3.00 14.95 8.30
C PHE A 132 3.02 15.19 9.81
N VAL A 133 1.88 15.63 10.36
CA VAL A 133 1.70 15.72 11.82
C VAL A 133 1.78 14.33 12.44
N LYS A 134 1.17 13.34 11.80
CA LYS A 134 1.23 11.93 12.22
C LYS A 134 1.19 11.01 11.02
N TRP A 135 2.07 10.02 11.01
CA TRP A 135 2.06 8.95 10.01
C TRP A 135 2.36 7.59 10.65
N SER A 136 1.92 6.53 9.97
CA SER A 136 2.37 5.16 10.21
C SER A 136 2.40 4.41 8.88
N ALA A 137 3.24 3.38 8.77
CA ALA A 137 3.31 2.54 7.58
C ALA A 137 3.04 1.08 7.96
N ASN A 138 2.12 0.44 7.25
CA ASN A 138 1.69 -0.93 7.48
C ASN A 138 1.80 -1.76 6.21
N HIS A 139 2.17 -3.02 6.38
CA HIS A 139 2.02 -4.01 5.33
C HIS A 139 0.65 -4.70 5.45
N VAL A 140 -0.05 -4.82 4.33
CA VAL A 140 -1.35 -5.50 4.20
C VAL A 140 -1.29 -6.62 3.16
N ARG A 141 -2.19 -7.60 3.27
CA ARG A 141 -2.32 -8.66 2.27
C ARG A 141 -2.90 -8.11 0.96
N ARG A 142 -2.57 -8.74 -0.17
CA ARG A 142 -3.14 -8.39 -1.49
C ARG A 142 -4.67 -8.41 -1.51
N ASP A 143 -5.30 -9.35 -0.80
CA ASP A 143 -6.77 -9.43 -0.71
C ASP A 143 -7.38 -8.19 -0.06
N VAL A 144 -6.66 -7.61 0.91
CA VAL A 144 -7.03 -6.36 1.59
C VAL A 144 -6.77 -5.16 0.68
N ASN A 145 -5.69 -5.20 -0.11
CA ASN A 145 -5.31 -4.15 -1.06
C ASN A 145 -5.87 -4.35 -2.48
N LYS A 146 -6.93 -5.16 -2.64
CA LYS A 146 -7.44 -5.57 -3.96
C LYS A 146 -7.77 -4.39 -4.88
N VAL A 147 -8.26 -3.28 -4.31
CA VAL A 147 -8.59 -2.07 -5.05
C VAL A 147 -7.35 -1.46 -5.70
N ALA A 148 -6.27 -1.27 -4.93
CA ALA A 148 -5.00 -0.78 -5.47
C ALA A 148 -4.44 -1.76 -6.50
N HIS A 149 -4.48 -3.06 -6.22
CA HIS A 149 -4.01 -4.07 -7.19
C HIS A 149 -4.71 -3.97 -8.56
N VAL A 150 -6.04 -3.79 -8.58
CA VAL A 150 -6.80 -3.60 -9.83
C VAL A 150 -6.46 -2.26 -10.49
N LEU A 151 -6.31 -1.18 -9.72
CA LEU A 151 -5.89 0.12 -10.26
C LEU A 151 -4.50 0.09 -10.87
N ALA A 152 -3.51 -0.57 -10.25
CA ALA A 152 -2.14 -0.66 -10.76
C ALA A 152 -2.09 -1.40 -12.10
N ARG A 153 -2.86 -2.49 -12.25
CA ARG A 153 -2.97 -3.20 -13.53
C ARG A 153 -3.62 -2.34 -14.59
N ASN A 154 -4.68 -1.62 -14.24
CA ASN A 154 -5.34 -0.71 -15.17
C ASN A 154 -4.44 0.49 -15.54
N ALA A 155 -3.60 0.94 -14.62
CA ALA A 155 -2.64 2.02 -14.85
C ALA A 155 -1.58 1.67 -15.91
N LEU A 156 -1.32 0.38 -16.19
CA LEU A 156 -0.49 -0.01 -17.33
C LEU A 156 -1.10 0.35 -18.70
N LEU A 157 -2.41 0.61 -18.77
CA LEU A 157 -3.13 0.90 -20.01
C LEU A 157 -3.23 2.40 -20.30
N ILE A 158 -2.86 3.27 -19.36
CA ILE A 158 -2.95 4.72 -19.54
C ILE A 158 -1.60 5.33 -19.94
N PRO A 159 -1.57 6.31 -20.85
CA PRO A 159 -0.33 6.92 -21.32
C PRO A 159 0.22 8.02 -20.39
N HIS A 160 -0.61 8.57 -19.51
CA HIS A 160 -0.28 9.69 -18.63
C HIS A 160 -0.86 9.49 -17.24
N THR A 161 -0.39 10.28 -16.27
CA THR A 161 -0.96 10.32 -14.93
C THR A 161 -2.41 10.80 -14.97
N VAL A 162 -3.29 10.05 -14.32
CA VAL A 162 -4.72 10.38 -14.19
C VAL A 162 -5.10 10.36 -12.72
N VAL A 163 -5.63 11.49 -12.24
CA VAL A 163 -6.14 11.67 -10.87
C VAL A 163 -7.67 11.81 -10.93
N HIS A 164 -8.38 11.09 -10.07
CA HIS A 164 -9.80 11.31 -9.82
C HIS A 164 -10.00 11.79 -8.40
N THR A 165 -10.76 12.87 -8.22
CA THR A 165 -11.21 13.39 -6.93
C THR A 165 -12.74 13.40 -6.89
N GLY A 166 -13.33 12.93 -5.79
CA GLY A 166 -14.79 12.85 -5.63
C GLY A 166 -15.51 11.79 -6.47
N ASN A 167 -14.89 11.27 -7.52
CA ASN A 167 -15.36 10.15 -8.34
C ASN A 167 -14.33 9.00 -8.35
N VAL A 168 -14.80 7.80 -8.71
CA VAL A 168 -13.99 6.57 -8.71
C VAL A 168 -13.91 5.99 -10.12
N PRO A 169 -12.74 5.48 -10.56
CA PRO A 169 -12.60 4.82 -11.85
C PRO A 169 -13.56 3.62 -11.98
N SER A 170 -14.12 3.41 -13.17
CA SER A 170 -15.04 2.30 -13.45
C SER A 170 -14.46 0.93 -13.10
N CYS A 171 -13.14 0.75 -13.27
CA CYS A 171 -12.46 -0.52 -12.96
C CYS A 171 -12.49 -0.92 -11.48
N ILE A 172 -12.91 -0.04 -10.56
CA ILE A 172 -12.99 -0.34 -9.13
C ILE A 172 -14.38 -0.14 -8.51
N GLN A 173 -15.40 0.23 -9.29
CA GLN A 173 -16.73 0.53 -8.75
C GLN A 173 -17.32 -0.63 -7.96
N ASP A 174 -17.10 -1.87 -8.39
CA ASP A 174 -17.63 -3.07 -7.73
C ASP A 174 -16.83 -3.51 -6.48
N LEU A 175 -15.76 -2.78 -6.12
CA LEU A 175 -14.81 -3.18 -5.08
C LEU A 175 -14.81 -2.28 -3.84
N ILE A 176 -15.60 -1.21 -3.85
CA ILE A 176 -15.56 -0.13 -2.85
C ILE A 176 -16.84 -0.06 -2.02
#